data_AF-A0A9N8E6G5-F1
#
_entry.id   AF-A0A9N8E6G5-F1
#
_cell.length_a   1.000
_cell.length_b   1.000
_cell.length_c   1.000
_cell.angle_alpha   90.00
_cell.angle_beta   90.00
_cell.angle_gamma   90.00
#
_symmetry.space_group_name_H-M   'P 1'
#
loop_
_entity.id
_entity.type
_entity.pdbx_description
1 polymer ?
#
loop_
_entity_poly.entity_id
_entity_poly.type
_entity_poly.pdbx_seq_one_letter_code
_entity_poly.pdbx_strand_id
1 'polypeptide(L)'
;MNNRRLLQKRISIAVLSLLLLSTLAVIFLSSPDTDAEQPQVAAGVPLYPSCESMLNLILEKRIQLVAIDFDKTLIDIHTGGLWRHAASDLVPHVRPELQCLLYECVKRGIPLAVTTFSSQKTLIQLVTDTSLRQFAHSRNAMHQPSNIPVFGGGIFLDGLDEGKQSQLAAAMEHFSEHRLGDGTIAASGVVLIDDDEDNIRVAKEDGFQVILFQPISDAEPRQKDNGGEL
;
A
#
# COMPACT_ATOMS: atom_id res chain seq x y z
N MET A 1 -0.57 42.37 52.68
CA MET A 1 0.77 41.94 53.15
C MET A 1 0.93 40.46 52.80
N ASN A 2 1.34 40.14 51.57
CA ASN A 2 2.73 39.98 51.10
C ASN A 2 3.50 38.84 51.77
N ASN A 3 3.42 37.64 51.18
CA ASN A 3 4.56 36.71 51.02
C ASN A 3 4.28 35.61 49.97
N ARG A 4 3.60 35.94 48.87
CA ARG A 4 3.43 35.05 47.69
C ARG A 4 3.84 35.70 46.36
N ARG A 5 4.59 36.81 46.37
CA ARG A 5 4.95 37.58 45.16
C ARG A 5 6.45 37.85 44.95
N LEU A 6 7.33 37.12 45.63
CA LEU A 6 8.80 37.32 45.52
C LEU A 6 9.59 36.09 45.04
N LEU A 7 8.92 34.99 44.67
CA LEU A 7 9.57 33.83 44.05
C LEU A 7 9.23 33.67 42.54
N GLN A 8 8.65 34.71 41.93
CA GLN A 8 8.24 34.74 40.52
C GLN A 8 9.03 35.76 39.68
N LYS A 9 10.18 36.25 40.15
CA LYS A 9 10.95 37.31 39.47
C LYS A 9 12.48 37.13 39.43
N ARG A 10 12.99 35.90 39.53
CA ARG A 10 14.44 35.61 39.38
C ARG A 10 14.80 34.35 38.57
N ILE A 11 13.91 33.89 37.69
CA ILE A 11 14.23 32.84 36.67
C ILE A 11 13.82 33.34 35.28
N SER A 12 14.15 34.59 35.02
CA SER A 12 14.22 35.18 33.69
C SER A 12 15.40 36.12 33.76
N ILE A 13 16.26 36.11 32.74
CA ILE A 13 17.52 36.88 32.68
C ILE A 13 18.74 36.13 33.28
N ALA A 14 18.72 34.80 33.23
CA ALA A 14 19.95 34.02 33.18
C ALA A 14 19.88 33.04 32.00
N VAL A 15 20.22 33.56 30.81
CA VAL A 15 20.97 32.84 29.77
C VAL A 15 20.19 31.68 29.12
N LEU A 16 19.29 31.79 28.14
CA LEU A 16 19.20 32.66 26.95
C LEU A 16 20.53 32.98 26.23
N SER A 17 21.55 32.13 26.39
CA SER A 17 22.80 32.19 25.62
C SER A 17 23.40 30.81 25.34
N LEU A 18 22.57 29.79 25.16
CA LEU A 18 22.99 28.49 24.64
C LEU A 18 22.16 28.01 23.44
N LEU A 19 21.52 28.95 22.75
CA LEU A 19 20.97 28.81 21.41
C LEU A 19 21.43 30.06 20.64
N LEU A 20 22.07 29.85 19.49
CA LEU A 20 22.76 30.83 18.63
C LEU A 20 24.22 31.12 19.01
N LEU A 21 25.13 30.20 18.64
CA LEU A 21 26.43 30.49 17.99
C LEU A 21 27.26 29.20 17.82
N SER A 22 26.93 28.39 16.81
CA SER A 22 27.93 27.61 16.06
C SER A 22 27.39 27.15 14.70
N THR A 23 26.80 28.08 13.95
CA THR A 23 26.88 28.03 12.48
C THR A 23 28.29 28.48 12.10
N LEU A 24 29.16 27.55 11.69
CA LEU A 24 30.15 27.72 10.62
C LEU A 24 31.15 26.55 10.57
N ALA A 25 31.27 25.99 9.36
CA ALA A 25 32.47 25.40 8.79
C ALA A 25 33.00 24.05 9.34
N VAL A 26 32.46 22.96 8.79
CA VAL A 26 33.28 21.82 8.34
C VAL A 26 32.87 21.57 6.88
N ILE A 27 33.35 22.40 5.96
CA ILE A 27 34.50 22.12 5.07
C ILE A 27 34.46 20.68 4.52
N PHE A 28 34.03 20.63 3.26
CA PHE A 28 34.34 19.62 2.26
C PHE A 28 35.74 19.01 2.45
N LEU A 29 35.80 17.71 2.68
CA LEU A 29 36.91 16.88 2.26
C LEU A 29 36.38 15.89 1.23
N SER A 30 36.52 16.28 -0.03
CA SER A 30 36.48 15.38 -1.18
C SER A 30 37.70 14.46 -1.14
N SER A 31 37.49 13.15 -1.31
CA SER A 31 38.45 12.16 -1.86
C SER A 31 37.78 10.78 -1.90
N PRO A 32 38.21 9.87 -2.78
CA PRO A 32 38.01 9.91 -4.22
C PRO A 32 37.18 8.71 -4.70
N ASP A 33 36.56 8.86 -5.86
CA ASP A 33 36.18 7.83 -6.84
C ASP A 33 36.25 6.37 -6.37
N THR A 34 35.12 5.87 -5.88
CA THR A 34 34.68 4.54 -6.27
C THR A 34 33.32 4.70 -6.91
N ASP A 35 33.33 4.81 -8.24
CA ASP A 35 32.17 4.60 -9.10
C ASP A 35 31.68 3.16 -8.88
N ALA A 36 30.95 2.95 -7.79
CA ALA A 36 30.02 1.85 -7.72
C ALA A 36 28.89 2.23 -8.69
N GLU A 37 29.04 1.77 -9.93
CA GLU A 37 27.97 1.74 -10.92
C GLU A 37 26.69 1.29 -10.22
N GLN A 38 25.75 2.21 -10.03
CA GLN A 38 24.37 1.81 -9.90
C GLN A 38 24.05 0.97 -11.14
N PRO A 39 23.53 -0.25 -11.01
CA PRO A 39 23.24 -1.08 -12.16
C PRO A 39 22.33 -0.29 -13.09
N GLN A 40 22.85 0.08 -14.26
CA GLN A 40 22.07 0.72 -15.30
C GLN A 40 20.99 -0.26 -15.71
N VAL A 41 19.76 0.00 -15.25
CA VAL A 41 18.59 -0.81 -15.56
C VAL A 41 18.40 -0.71 -17.08
N ALA A 42 18.55 -1.84 -17.78
CA ALA A 42 18.40 -1.91 -19.22
C ALA A 42 17.09 -1.23 -19.64
N ALA A 43 17.18 -0.30 -20.59
CA ALA A 43 16.02 0.37 -21.16
C ALA A 43 15.04 -0.69 -21.71
N GLY A 44 13.86 -0.81 -21.10
CA GLY A 44 12.79 -1.69 -21.59
C GLY A 44 12.26 -2.76 -20.63
N VAL A 45 12.71 -2.83 -19.38
CA VAL A 45 11.98 -3.62 -18.35
C VAL A 45 10.88 -2.73 -17.75
N PRO A 46 9.59 -3.09 -17.89
CA PRO A 46 8.52 -2.38 -17.18
C PRO A 46 8.83 -2.40 -15.69
N LEU A 47 9.01 -1.21 -15.11
CA LEU A 47 9.37 -1.06 -13.71
C LEU A 47 8.09 -1.25 -12.89
N TYR A 48 7.87 -2.46 -12.41
CA TYR A 48 6.80 -2.71 -11.45
C TYR A 48 6.94 -1.81 -10.25
N PRO A 49 5.83 -1.37 -9.64
CA PRO A 49 5.92 -0.73 -8.35
C PRO A 49 6.36 -1.80 -7.34
N SER A 50 7.59 -1.67 -6.84
CA SER A 50 8.10 -2.49 -5.75
C SER A 50 7.34 -2.20 -4.46
N CYS A 51 7.42 -3.10 -3.47
CA CYS A 51 6.91 -2.85 -2.12
C CYS A 51 7.39 -1.49 -1.57
N GLU A 52 8.67 -1.15 -1.78
CA GLU A 52 9.25 0.10 -1.33
C GLU A 52 8.67 1.32 -2.05
N SER A 53 8.52 1.27 -3.38
CA SER A 53 7.97 2.41 -4.12
C SER A 53 6.48 2.65 -3.80
N MET A 54 5.69 1.59 -3.67
CA MET A 54 4.28 1.69 -3.23
C MET A 54 4.17 2.29 -1.83
N LEU A 55 4.99 1.80 -0.89
CA LEU A 55 5.00 2.26 0.48
C LEU A 55 5.45 3.73 0.57
N ASN A 56 6.47 4.14 -0.19
CA ASN A 56 6.92 5.53 -0.22
C ASN A 56 5.80 6.45 -0.73
N LEU A 57 5.07 6.07 -1.78
CA LEU A 57 3.90 6.81 -2.26
C LEU A 57 2.84 6.95 -1.16
N ILE A 58 2.51 5.85 -0.48
CA ILE A 58 1.53 5.81 0.62
C ILE A 58 1.90 6.81 1.71
N LEU A 59 3.18 6.84 2.10
CA LEU A 59 3.69 7.73 3.16
C LEU A 59 3.75 9.18 2.71
N GLU A 60 4.27 9.46 1.51
CA GLU A 60 4.41 10.81 0.96
C GLU A 60 3.06 11.49 0.72
N LYS A 61 2.08 10.74 0.19
CA LYS A 61 0.72 11.22 -0.05
C LYS A 61 -0.15 11.23 1.21
N ARG A 62 0.37 10.75 2.34
CA ARG A 62 -0.36 10.62 3.62
C ARG A 62 -1.67 9.85 3.44
N ILE A 63 -1.58 8.74 2.72
CA ILE A 63 -2.71 7.84 2.51
C ILE A 63 -3.21 7.34 3.87
N GLN A 64 -4.53 7.31 3.97
CA GLN A 64 -5.32 6.99 5.14
C GLN A 64 -5.96 5.61 5.05
N LEU A 65 -6.12 5.08 3.84
CA LEU A 65 -6.63 3.74 3.54
C LEU A 65 -6.01 3.22 2.24
N VAL A 66 -5.47 2.02 2.28
CA VAL A 66 -4.97 1.30 1.11
C VAL A 66 -6.00 0.23 0.72
N ALA A 67 -6.57 0.35 -0.47
CA ALA A 67 -7.49 -0.61 -1.06
C ALA A 67 -6.77 -1.38 -2.17
N ILE A 68 -6.87 -2.72 -2.13
CA ILE A 68 -6.14 -3.60 -3.05
C ILE A 68 -7.14 -4.55 -3.71
N ASP A 69 -7.14 -4.66 -5.03
CA ASP A 69 -7.89 -5.70 -5.73
C ASP A 69 -7.27 -7.09 -5.51
N PHE A 70 -8.09 -8.13 -5.69
CA PHE A 70 -7.67 -9.50 -5.43
C PHE A 70 -7.14 -10.22 -6.67
N ASP A 71 -8.01 -10.50 -7.64
CA ASP A 71 -7.71 -11.35 -8.79
C ASP A 71 -6.76 -10.64 -9.74
N LYS A 72 -5.69 -11.29 -10.21
CA LYS A 72 -4.62 -10.68 -11.03
C LYS A 72 -3.88 -9.47 -10.41
N THR A 73 -4.37 -8.89 -9.33
CA THR A 73 -3.69 -7.86 -8.54
C THR A 73 -2.95 -8.49 -7.36
N LEU A 74 -3.62 -8.79 -6.22
CA LEU A 74 -2.97 -9.38 -5.04
C LEU A 74 -2.42 -10.78 -5.32
N ILE A 75 -3.16 -11.58 -6.10
CA ILE A 75 -2.72 -12.87 -6.60
C ILE A 75 -2.42 -12.78 -8.10
N ASP A 76 -1.55 -13.65 -8.60
CA ASP A 76 -1.13 -13.63 -10.01
C ASP A 76 -2.08 -14.37 -10.97
N ILE A 77 -3.07 -15.08 -10.44
CA ILE A 77 -4.09 -15.77 -11.23
C ILE A 77 -5.47 -15.12 -11.10
N HIS A 78 -6.34 -15.46 -12.02
CA HIS A 78 -7.74 -15.09 -12.00
C HIS A 78 -8.60 -16.25 -11.48
N THR A 79 -9.24 -16.08 -10.32
CA THR A 79 -10.09 -17.12 -9.71
C THR A 79 -11.45 -17.28 -10.36
N GLY A 80 -11.87 -16.31 -11.18
CA GLY A 80 -13.20 -16.30 -11.79
C GLY A 80 -14.32 -16.04 -10.79
N GLY A 81 -14.01 -15.59 -9.58
CA GLY A 81 -14.98 -15.37 -8.51
C GLY A 81 -15.61 -16.65 -7.95
N LEU A 82 -15.17 -17.84 -8.39
CA LEU A 82 -15.78 -19.14 -8.06
C LEU A 82 -14.73 -20.23 -7.78
N TRP A 83 -13.63 -19.85 -7.12
CA TRP A 83 -12.60 -20.78 -6.68
C TRP A 83 -13.18 -21.92 -5.82
N ARG A 84 -12.92 -23.17 -6.21
CA ARG A 84 -13.52 -24.35 -5.53
C ARG A 84 -12.54 -25.11 -4.65
N HIS A 85 -11.27 -24.71 -4.65
CA HIS A 85 -10.22 -25.37 -3.88
C HIS A 85 -9.94 -24.62 -2.57
N ALA A 86 -8.95 -25.07 -1.81
CA ALA A 86 -8.65 -24.50 -0.52
C ALA A 86 -7.94 -23.13 -0.67
N ALA A 87 -8.00 -22.31 0.37
CA ALA A 87 -7.21 -21.07 0.45
C ALA A 87 -5.70 -21.35 0.33
N SER A 88 -5.23 -22.47 0.87
CA SER A 88 -3.82 -22.89 0.77
C SER A 88 -3.33 -23.03 -0.66
N ASP A 89 -4.23 -23.28 -1.61
CA ASP A 89 -3.89 -23.41 -3.02
C ASP A 89 -3.69 -22.04 -3.68
N LEU A 90 -4.25 -20.97 -3.10
CA LEU A 90 -4.09 -19.58 -3.56
C LEU A 90 -2.94 -18.84 -2.88
N VAL A 91 -2.50 -19.28 -1.70
CA VAL A 91 -1.40 -18.62 -0.97
C VAL A 91 -0.10 -18.53 -1.80
N PRO A 92 0.32 -19.58 -2.54
CA PRO A 92 1.50 -19.51 -3.42
C PRO A 92 1.38 -18.49 -4.55
N HIS A 93 0.15 -18.09 -4.90
CA HIS A 93 -0.14 -17.11 -5.94
C HIS A 93 -0.11 -15.66 -5.43
N VAL A 94 -0.02 -15.43 -4.12
CA VAL A 94 0.07 -14.06 -3.58
C VAL A 94 1.39 -13.44 -3.99
N ARG A 95 1.32 -12.30 -4.67
CA ARG A 95 2.48 -11.62 -5.23
C ARG A 95 3.42 -11.12 -4.11
N PRO A 96 4.75 -11.36 -4.20
CA PRO A 96 5.69 -10.99 -3.14
C PRO A 96 5.71 -9.51 -2.79
N GLU A 97 5.58 -8.62 -3.78
CA GLU A 97 5.60 -7.17 -3.60
C GLU A 97 4.40 -6.70 -2.77
N LEU A 98 3.22 -7.26 -3.05
CA LEU A 98 2.00 -6.94 -2.34
C LEU A 98 1.95 -7.65 -0.98
N GLN A 99 2.47 -8.87 -0.86
CA GLN A 99 2.65 -9.52 0.44
C GLN A 99 3.54 -8.68 1.38
N CYS A 100 4.64 -8.15 0.86
CA CYS A 100 5.49 -7.21 1.57
C CYS A 100 4.74 -5.93 1.95
N LEU A 101 3.98 -5.35 1.02
CA LEU A 101 3.21 -4.14 1.27
C LEU A 101 2.16 -4.34 2.38
N LEU A 102 1.40 -5.45 2.33
CA LEU A 102 0.44 -5.81 3.36
C LEU A 102 1.11 -5.86 4.73
N TYR A 103 2.25 -6.55 4.83
CA TYR A 103 2.99 -6.68 6.09
C TYR A 103 3.48 -5.33 6.61
N GLU A 104 4.06 -4.50 5.74
CA GLU A 104 4.60 -3.20 6.09
C GLU A 104 3.51 -2.19 6.49
N CYS A 105 2.32 -2.26 5.88
CA CYS A 105 1.16 -1.47 6.27
C CYS A 105 0.59 -1.92 7.63
N VAL A 106 0.38 -3.23 7.84
CA VAL A 106 -0.08 -3.78 9.13
C VAL A 106 0.88 -3.38 10.26
N LYS A 107 2.19 -3.56 10.05
CA LYS A 107 3.23 -3.20 11.02
C LYS A 107 3.21 -1.72 11.41
N ARG A 108 2.83 -0.83 10.49
CA ARG A 108 2.72 0.62 10.72
C ARG A 108 1.34 1.08 11.18
N GLY A 109 0.35 0.18 11.25
CA GLY A 109 -1.04 0.54 11.55
C GLY A 109 -1.71 1.36 10.44
N ILE A 110 -1.27 1.19 9.19
CA ILE A 110 -1.91 1.80 8.02
C ILE A 110 -3.14 0.94 7.65
N PRO A 111 -4.35 1.51 7.61
CA PRO A 111 -5.56 0.77 7.25
C PRO A 111 -5.47 0.13 5.86
N LEU A 112 -5.88 -1.13 5.78
CA LEU A 112 -5.90 -1.95 4.57
C LEU A 112 -7.30 -2.53 4.33
N ALA A 113 -7.71 -2.60 3.07
CA ALA A 113 -8.89 -3.32 2.63
C ALA A 113 -8.58 -4.09 1.35
N VAL A 114 -9.22 -5.25 1.18
CA VAL A 114 -9.32 -5.87 -0.14
C VAL A 114 -10.64 -5.45 -0.78
N THR A 115 -10.60 -4.92 -2.00
CA THR A 115 -11.76 -4.44 -2.76
C THR A 115 -11.89 -5.25 -4.05
N THR A 116 -12.79 -6.22 -4.07
CA THR A 116 -12.88 -7.24 -5.13
C THR A 116 -14.30 -7.38 -5.66
N PHE A 117 -14.47 -7.87 -6.90
CA PHE A 117 -15.80 -8.30 -7.38
C PHE A 117 -16.17 -9.72 -6.91
N SER A 118 -15.20 -10.48 -6.39
CA SER A 118 -15.45 -11.83 -5.86
C SER A 118 -16.35 -11.78 -4.63
N SER A 119 -17.39 -12.61 -4.60
CA SER A 119 -18.25 -12.77 -3.42
C SER A 119 -17.64 -13.63 -2.33
N GLN A 120 -16.48 -14.26 -2.58
CA GLN A 120 -15.85 -15.25 -1.71
C GLN A 120 -15.01 -14.60 -0.60
N LYS A 121 -15.61 -13.71 0.18
CA LYS A 121 -14.93 -12.89 1.20
C LYS A 121 -14.14 -13.72 2.20
N THR A 122 -14.74 -14.78 2.75
CA THR A 122 -14.09 -15.66 3.74
C THR A 122 -12.86 -16.37 3.18
N LEU A 123 -12.92 -16.81 1.91
CA LEU A 123 -11.78 -17.43 1.24
C LEU A 123 -10.63 -16.42 1.13
N ILE A 124 -10.93 -15.22 0.66
CA ILE A 124 -9.95 -14.15 0.43
C ILE A 124 -9.30 -13.74 1.75
N GLN A 125 -10.09 -13.57 2.82
CA GLN A 125 -9.57 -13.30 4.17
C GLN A 125 -8.60 -14.39 4.63
N LEU A 126 -8.94 -15.66 4.40
CA LEU A 126 -8.07 -16.76 4.78
C LEU A 126 -6.75 -16.76 3.98
N VAL A 127 -6.80 -16.41 2.69
CA VAL A 127 -5.61 -16.25 1.84
C VAL A 127 -4.71 -15.13 2.37
N THR A 128 -5.28 -13.94 2.62
CA THR A 128 -4.52 -12.78 3.11
C THR A 128 -3.86 -13.06 4.46
N ASP A 129 -4.61 -13.64 5.40
CA ASP A 129 -4.11 -13.93 6.75
C ASP A 129 -3.02 -15.00 6.74
N THR A 130 -3.23 -16.06 5.96
CA THR A 130 -2.25 -17.15 5.83
C THR A 130 -0.96 -16.63 5.19
N SER A 131 -1.09 -15.85 4.11
CA SER A 131 0.05 -15.24 3.42
C SER A 131 0.84 -14.30 4.33
N LEU A 132 0.18 -13.42 5.07
CA LEU A 132 0.82 -12.52 6.02
C LEU A 132 1.53 -13.25 7.16
N ARG A 133 0.93 -14.32 7.68
CA ARG A 133 1.54 -15.14 8.72
C ARG A 133 2.80 -15.83 8.24
N GLN A 134 2.77 -16.40 7.03
CA GLN A 134 3.94 -17.04 6.42
C GLN A 134 5.06 -16.02 6.16
N PHE A 135 4.73 -14.83 5.68
CA PHE A 135 5.71 -13.76 5.46
C PHE A 135 6.32 -13.23 6.76
N ALA A 136 5.51 -13.01 7.80
CA ALA A 136 6.03 -12.60 9.11
C ALA A 136 6.98 -13.67 9.68
N HIS A 137 6.62 -14.96 9.56
CA HIS A 137 7.46 -16.07 10.00
C HIS A 137 8.80 -16.11 9.25
N SER A 138 8.81 -15.93 7.92
CA SER A 138 10.06 -15.91 7.14
C SER A 138 10.99 -14.74 7.50
N ARG A 139 10.44 -13.67 8.08
CA ARG A 139 11.18 -12.50 8.61
C ARG A 139 11.60 -12.65 10.08
N ASN A 140 11.35 -13.78 10.72
CA ASN A 140 11.51 -13.98 12.18
C ASN A 140 10.74 -12.92 13.00
N ALA A 141 9.62 -12.42 12.47
CA ALA A 141 8.78 -11.44 13.12
C ALA A 141 7.56 -12.11 13.76
N MET A 142 7.09 -11.57 14.88
CA MET A 142 5.82 -11.98 15.47
C MET A 142 4.68 -11.50 14.57
N HIS A 143 3.88 -12.44 14.04
CA HIS A 143 2.68 -12.09 13.30
C HIS A 143 1.66 -11.48 14.27
N GLN A 144 1.33 -10.20 14.04
CA GLN A 144 0.16 -9.61 14.69
C GLN A 144 -1.08 -10.02 13.89
N PRO A 145 -2.15 -10.48 14.54
CA PRO A 145 -3.40 -10.75 13.86
C PRO A 145 -3.90 -9.46 13.20
N SER A 146 -3.95 -9.47 11.87
CA SER A 146 -4.53 -8.40 11.07
C SER A 146 -5.89 -8.84 10.57
N ASN A 147 -6.95 -8.17 10.99
CA ASN A 147 -8.27 -8.39 10.39
C ASN A 147 -8.40 -7.46 9.18
N ILE A 148 -7.88 -7.86 8.02
CA ILE A 148 -8.02 -7.09 6.79
C ILE A 148 -9.44 -7.32 6.24
N PRO A 149 -10.34 -6.32 6.28
CA PRO A 149 -11.69 -6.49 5.75
C PRO A 149 -11.68 -6.68 4.23
N VAL A 150 -12.60 -7.52 3.74
CA VAL A 150 -12.81 -7.78 2.31
C VAL A 150 -14.18 -7.22 1.91
N PHE A 151 -14.15 -6.20 1.06
CA PHE A 151 -15.32 -5.60 0.42
C PHE A 151 -15.47 -6.24 -0.96
N GLY A 152 -16.19 -7.36 -0.95
CA GLY A 152 -16.37 -8.23 -2.11
C GLY A 152 -17.82 -8.35 -2.60
N GLY A 153 -17.98 -8.84 -3.82
CA GLY A 153 -19.27 -9.23 -4.40
C GLY A 153 -20.06 -8.05 -4.95
N GLY A 154 -21.36 -8.30 -5.17
CA GLY A 154 -22.32 -7.30 -5.66
C GLY A 154 -22.76 -6.30 -4.60
N ILE A 155 -21.81 -5.69 -3.89
CA ILE A 155 -22.11 -4.44 -3.19
C ILE A 155 -22.41 -3.43 -4.29
N PHE A 156 -23.68 -3.05 -4.39
CA PHE A 156 -24.15 -2.03 -5.31
C PHE A 156 -24.78 -0.94 -4.46
N LEU A 157 -24.05 0.15 -4.29
CA LEU A 157 -24.58 1.37 -3.70
C LEU A 157 -25.22 2.18 -4.83
N ASP A 158 -26.39 2.75 -4.57
CA ASP A 158 -27.15 3.49 -5.58
C ASP A 158 -26.30 4.62 -6.19
N GLY A 159 -26.14 4.58 -7.51
CA GLY A 159 -25.34 5.55 -8.26
C GLY A 159 -23.82 5.33 -8.26
N LEU A 160 -23.34 4.17 -7.78
CA LEU A 160 -21.93 3.78 -7.74
C LEU A 160 -21.72 2.40 -8.40
N ASP A 161 -22.15 2.27 -9.65
CA ASP A 161 -22.15 1.02 -10.44
C ASP A 161 -20.95 0.88 -11.38
N GLU A 162 -20.05 1.86 -11.42
CA GLU A 162 -18.84 1.83 -12.25
C GLU A 162 -17.59 1.43 -11.45
N GLY A 163 -16.77 0.55 -12.03
CA GLY A 163 -15.51 0.10 -11.43
C GLY A 163 -15.65 -0.38 -9.97
N LYS A 164 -14.73 0.08 -9.10
CA LYS A 164 -14.65 -0.31 -7.68
C LYS A 164 -15.37 0.65 -6.72
N GLN A 165 -16.20 1.57 -7.23
CA GLN A 165 -16.78 2.65 -6.44
C GLN A 165 -17.51 2.16 -5.19
N SER A 166 -18.41 1.18 -5.36
CA SER A 166 -19.20 0.62 -4.25
C SER A 166 -18.33 -0.04 -3.18
N GLN A 167 -17.29 -0.79 -3.58
CA GLN A 167 -16.38 -1.44 -2.63
C GLN A 167 -15.50 -0.42 -1.90
N LEU A 168 -15.02 0.61 -2.60
CA LEU A 168 -14.23 1.70 -2.01
C LEU A 168 -15.05 2.52 -1.02
N ALA A 169 -16.28 2.88 -1.37
CA ALA A 169 -17.19 3.62 -0.49
C ALA A 169 -17.48 2.81 0.80
N ALA A 170 -17.80 1.52 0.67
CA ALA A 170 -18.01 0.65 1.83
C ALA A 170 -16.75 0.52 2.71
N ALA A 171 -15.56 0.48 2.10
CA ALA A 171 -14.30 0.45 2.83
C ALA A 171 -14.05 1.77 3.59
N MET A 172 -14.29 2.91 2.94
CA MET A 172 -14.16 4.23 3.54
C MET A 172 -15.13 4.41 4.72
N GLU A 173 -16.38 3.99 4.58
CA GLU A 173 -17.38 4.01 5.65
C GLU A 173 -16.91 3.18 6.84
N HIS A 174 -16.54 1.91 6.59
CA HIS A 174 -16.04 1.01 7.63
C HIS A 174 -14.88 1.61 8.44
N PHE A 175 -13.88 2.18 7.77
CA PHE A 175 -12.72 2.76 8.46
C PHE A 175 -12.99 4.16 9.05
N SER A 176 -13.99 4.88 8.56
CA SER A 176 -14.39 6.16 9.15
C SER A 176 -15.11 5.95 10.48
N GLU A 177 -15.98 4.95 10.58
CA GLU A 177 -16.71 4.62 11.83
C GLU A 177 -15.78 4.19 12.97
N HIS A 178 -14.66 3.57 12.65
CA HIS A 178 -13.71 3.04 13.63
C HIS A 178 -12.61 4.04 14.03
N ARG A 179 -12.67 5.29 13.55
CA ARG A 179 -11.72 6.34 13.92
C ARG A 179 -12.14 7.04 15.20
N LEU A 180 -11.17 7.22 16.10
CA LEU A 180 -11.31 8.07 17.28
C LEU A 180 -11.28 9.55 16.83
N GLY A 181 -12.39 10.04 16.29
CA GLY A 181 -12.57 11.41 15.80
C GLY A 181 -13.63 11.50 14.69
N ASP A 182 -14.22 12.68 14.50
CA ASP A 182 -15.29 12.97 13.52
C ASP A 182 -14.77 13.08 12.06
N GLY A 183 -13.73 12.32 11.71
CA GLY A 183 -13.00 12.47 10.46
C GLY A 183 -13.38 11.41 9.44
N THR A 184 -14.24 11.77 8.48
CA THR A 184 -14.45 10.98 7.26
C THR A 184 -13.17 10.89 6.44
N ILE A 185 -12.86 9.70 5.95
CA ILE A 185 -11.77 9.51 4.98
C ILE A 185 -12.22 10.12 3.66
N ALA A 186 -11.48 11.11 3.15
CA ALA A 186 -11.70 11.67 1.82
C ALA A 186 -11.11 10.75 0.74
N ALA A 187 -11.68 10.76 -0.47
CA ALA A 187 -11.19 9.95 -1.61
C ALA A 187 -9.69 10.16 -1.88
N SER A 188 -9.20 11.41 -1.79
CA SER A 188 -7.76 11.73 -1.95
C SER A 188 -6.85 11.13 -0.86
N GLY A 189 -7.43 10.71 0.26
CA GLY A 189 -6.76 9.96 1.32
C GLY A 189 -6.79 8.45 1.09
N VAL A 190 -7.34 7.95 -0.01
CA VAL A 190 -7.40 6.52 -0.33
C VAL A 190 -6.53 6.25 -1.56
N VAL A 191 -5.82 5.13 -1.56
CA VAL A 191 -5.16 4.61 -2.77
C VAL A 191 -5.81 3.28 -3.18
N LEU A 192 -6.19 3.17 -4.46
CA LEU A 192 -6.57 1.90 -5.09
C LEU A 192 -5.36 1.30 -5.81
N ILE A 193 -5.09 0.01 -5.55
CA ILE A 193 -4.13 -0.80 -6.30
C ILE A 193 -4.93 -1.86 -7.05
N ASP A 194 -4.85 -1.85 -8.38
CA ASP A 194 -5.68 -2.69 -9.27
C ASP A 194 -4.95 -2.91 -10.60
N ASP A 195 -5.13 -4.06 -11.25
CA ASP A 195 -4.55 -4.38 -12.56
C ASP A 195 -5.42 -3.92 -13.73
N ASP A 196 -6.70 -3.68 -13.48
CA ASP A 196 -7.68 -3.28 -14.47
C ASP A 196 -7.65 -1.76 -14.70
N GLU A 197 -7.37 -1.35 -15.94
CA GLU A 197 -7.24 0.05 -16.31
C GLU A 197 -8.55 0.84 -16.18
N ASP A 198 -9.72 0.20 -16.34
CA ASP A 198 -11.01 0.85 -16.18
C ASP A 198 -11.31 1.12 -14.71
N ASN A 199 -11.03 0.17 -13.82
CA ASN A 199 -11.12 0.40 -12.37
C ASN A 199 -10.22 1.57 -11.93
N ILE A 200 -8.99 1.62 -12.44
CA ILE A 200 -8.02 2.68 -12.17
C ILE A 200 -8.50 4.03 -12.71
N ARG A 201 -9.02 4.05 -13.94
CA ARG A 201 -9.55 5.28 -14.57
C ARG A 201 -10.71 5.86 -13.78
N VAL A 202 -11.72 5.04 -13.46
CA VAL A 202 -12.89 5.46 -12.68
C VAL A 202 -12.47 5.96 -11.30
N ALA A 203 -11.64 5.22 -10.56
CA ALA A 203 -11.17 5.65 -9.25
C ALA A 203 -10.41 6.98 -9.31
N LYS A 204 -9.62 7.20 -10.36
CA LYS A 204 -8.91 8.47 -10.55
C LYS A 204 -9.87 9.63 -10.84
N GLU A 205 -10.92 9.41 -11.63
CA GLU A 205 -11.98 10.39 -11.91
C GLU A 205 -12.72 10.79 -10.63
N ASP A 206 -12.91 9.86 -9.70
CA ASP A 206 -13.52 10.09 -8.38
C ASP A 206 -12.56 10.70 -7.33
N GLY A 207 -11.32 11.01 -7.72
CA GLY A 207 -10.35 11.71 -6.87
C GLY A 207 -9.52 10.81 -5.95
N PHE A 208 -9.56 9.50 -6.15
CA PHE A 208 -8.67 8.55 -5.45
C PHE A 208 -7.23 8.67 -5.95
N GLN A 209 -6.26 8.34 -5.09
CA GLN A 209 -4.93 7.99 -5.57
C GLN A 209 -4.97 6.58 -6.18
N VAL A 210 -4.14 6.30 -7.18
CA VAL A 210 -4.19 5.01 -7.89
C VAL A 210 -2.79 4.49 -8.17
N ILE A 211 -2.65 3.16 -8.16
CA ILE A 211 -1.48 2.43 -8.61
C ILE A 211 -1.99 1.34 -9.56
N LEU A 212 -1.75 1.52 -10.86
CA LEU A 212 -1.98 0.47 -11.84
C LEU A 212 -0.93 -0.63 -11.63
N PHE A 213 -1.38 -1.82 -11.23
CA PHE A 213 -0.51 -2.96 -10.95
C PHE A 213 -0.64 -3.98 -12.08
N GLN A 214 0.08 -3.76 -13.18
CA GLN A 214 0.14 -4.73 -14.27
C GLN A 214 1.41 -5.57 -14.13
N PRO A 215 1.35 -6.91 -14.10
CA PRO A 215 2.52 -7.75 -14.40
C PRO A 215 2.98 -7.52 -15.87
N ILE A 216 4.30 -7.35 -16.13
CA ILE A 216 5.01 -7.71 -17.37
C ILE A 216 4.31 -8.98 -17.78
N SER A 217 3.64 -8.87 -18.92
CA SER A 217 3.00 -9.99 -19.55
C SER A 217 3.92 -11.21 -19.41
N ASP A 218 3.34 -12.37 -19.17
CA ASP A 218 3.91 -13.58 -19.75
C ASP A 218 4.26 -13.18 -21.17
N ALA A 219 5.55 -12.99 -21.45
CA ALA A 219 6.00 -12.57 -22.76
C ALA A 219 5.28 -13.51 -23.71
N GLU A 220 4.39 -12.97 -24.54
CA GLU A 220 3.58 -13.79 -25.42
C GLU A 220 4.50 -14.85 -26.03
N PRO A 221 4.12 -16.14 -26.07
CA PRO A 221 4.96 -17.12 -26.72
C PRO A 221 5.28 -16.55 -28.09
N ARG A 222 6.58 -16.24 -28.31
CA ARG A 222 7.09 -15.66 -29.54
C ARG A 222 6.37 -16.37 -30.67
N GLN A 223 5.71 -15.60 -31.52
CA GLN A 223 5.01 -16.07 -32.71
C GLN A 223 5.67 -17.36 -33.18
N LYS A 224 4.89 -18.46 -33.27
CA LYS A 224 5.38 -19.67 -33.91
C LYS A 224 5.96 -19.21 -35.24
N ASP A 225 7.28 -19.32 -35.33
CA ASP A 225 7.99 -19.18 -36.59
C ASP A 225 7.26 -20.12 -37.53
N ASN A 226 6.55 -19.56 -38.51
CA ASN A 226 6.10 -20.31 -39.67
C ASN A 226 7.35 -20.56 -40.51
N GLY A 227 8.31 -21.29 -39.92
CA GLY A 227 9.40 -21.94 -40.61
C GLY A 227 8.76 -22.98 -41.51
N GLY A 228 8.72 -22.65 -42.79
CA GLY A 228 8.28 -23.59 -43.81
C GLY A 228 9.20 -24.80 -43.88
N GLU A 229 8.57 -25.94 -44.15
CA GLU A 229 9.03 -27.13 -44.86
C GLU A 229 7.72 -27.79 -45.32
N LEU A 230 7.50 -28.29 -46.52
CA LEU A 230 8.21 -28.41 -47.79
C LEU A 230 7.13 -28.68 -48.86
#